data_AF-A0A5R2N735-F1
#
_entry.id   AF-A0A5R2N735-F1
#
_cell.length_a   1.000
_cell.length_b   1.000
_cell.length_c   1.000
_cell.angle_alpha   90.00
_cell.angle_beta   90.00
_cell.angle_gamma   90.00
#
_symmetry.space_group_name_H-M   'P 1'
#
loop_
_entity.id
_entity.type
_entity.pdbx_description
1 polymer ?
#
loop_
_entity_poly.entity_id
_entity_poly.type
_entity_poly.pdbx_seq_one_letter_code
_entity_poly.pdbx_strand_id
1 'polypeptide(L)'
;ISLVHAYPISIEWEPPHLSKLPAVAECRQLIREKFGLAENVRLCVGVERLDYTKGILDRLNALDELLTLHPEWIGKVAFLQIAAPSRGTLPAYQQLYEECLRHAEDINERHGRENYTPVVLVTEHHSQTEVYEIYRAA
;
A
#
# COMPACT_ATOMS: atom_id res chain seq x y z
N ILE A 1 -4.50 -45.31 -11.96
CA ILE A 1 -5.39 -44.39 -11.21
C ILE A 1 -4.61 -43.11 -11.00
N SER A 2 -5.05 -41.99 -11.57
CA SER A 2 -4.43 -40.69 -11.30
C SER A 2 -5.00 -40.14 -9.99
N LEU A 3 -4.13 -39.75 -9.06
CA LEU A 3 -4.51 -39.14 -7.79
C LEU A 3 -4.42 -37.62 -7.88
N VAL A 4 -5.40 -36.92 -7.29
CA VAL A 4 -5.46 -35.46 -7.22
C VAL A 4 -5.25 -35.05 -5.76
N HIS A 5 -4.28 -34.16 -5.52
CA HIS A 5 -3.93 -33.66 -4.19
C HIS A 5 -3.76 -32.14 -4.19
N ALA A 6 -4.01 -31.51 -3.04
CA ALA A 6 -3.77 -30.09 -2.82
C ALA A 6 -2.35 -29.85 -2.30
N TYR A 7 -1.66 -28.86 -2.87
CA TYR A 7 -0.33 -28.43 -2.45
C TYR A 7 -0.33 -26.91 -2.31
N PRO A 8 -0.58 -26.36 -1.11
CA PRO A 8 -0.59 -24.92 -0.90
C PRO A 8 0.83 -24.35 -1.04
N ILE A 9 0.96 -23.25 -1.79
CA ILE A 9 2.23 -22.54 -1.96
C ILE A 9 2.51 -21.65 -0.75
N SER A 10 3.80 -21.51 -0.40
CA SER A 10 4.28 -20.62 0.66
C SER A 10 5.53 -19.87 0.19
N ILE A 11 6.11 -19.07 1.08
CA ILE A 11 7.39 -18.40 0.91
C ILE A 11 8.48 -19.09 1.72
N GLU A 12 9.74 -18.81 1.38
CA GLU A 12 10.86 -19.05 2.29
C GLU A 12 10.72 -18.10 3.49
N TRP A 13 10.56 -18.69 4.68
CA TRP A 13 10.48 -17.94 5.93
C TRP A 13 11.88 -17.82 6.55
N GLU A 14 12.19 -16.63 7.06
CA GLU A 14 13.55 -16.11 7.29
C GLU A 14 14.31 -15.81 5.98
N PRO A 15 13.79 -14.89 5.14
CA PRO A 15 14.46 -14.55 3.89
C PRO A 15 15.89 -14.04 4.17
N PRO A 16 16.93 -14.49 3.42
CA PRO A 16 18.33 -14.22 3.73
C PRO A 16 18.69 -12.74 3.91
N HIS A 17 17.94 -11.85 3.24
CA HIS A 17 18.17 -10.41 3.23
C HIS A 17 17.57 -9.70 4.44
N LEU A 18 16.69 -10.33 5.22
CA LEU A 18 16.02 -9.71 6.38
C LEU A 18 17.02 -9.20 7.43
N SER A 19 18.11 -9.96 7.62
CA SER A 19 19.20 -9.64 8.56
C SER A 19 20.00 -8.39 8.17
N LYS A 20 19.94 -8.00 6.89
CA LYS A 20 20.65 -6.84 6.34
C LYS A 20 19.78 -5.58 6.29
N LEU A 21 18.49 -5.71 6.60
CA LEU A 21 17.58 -4.57 6.60
C LEU A 21 17.88 -3.63 7.78
N PRO A 22 17.67 -2.32 7.62
CA PRO A 22 17.82 -1.35 8.70
C PRO A 22 16.93 -1.68 9.92
N ALA A 23 17.18 -1.02 11.05
CA ALA A 23 16.31 -1.15 12.22
C ALA A 23 14.88 -0.70 11.89
N VAL A 24 13.86 -1.21 12.60
CA VAL A 24 12.44 -0.85 12.37
C VAL A 24 12.23 0.67 12.40
N ALA A 25 12.83 1.36 13.38
CA ALA A 25 12.73 2.82 13.49
C ALA A 25 13.35 3.55 12.30
N GLU A 26 14.46 3.05 11.77
CA GLU A 26 15.16 3.61 10.62
C GLU A 26 14.37 3.37 9.32
N CYS A 27 13.86 2.15 9.09
CA CYS A 27 12.95 1.88 7.98
C CYS A 27 11.73 2.80 8.02
N ARG A 28 11.13 2.99 9.20
CA ARG A 28 9.98 3.89 9.38
C ARG A 28 10.32 5.33 9.01
N GLN A 29 11.48 5.83 9.42
CA GLN A 29 11.95 7.17 9.05
C GLN A 29 12.15 7.27 7.53
N LEU A 30 12.93 6.35 6.95
CA LEU A 30 13.26 6.35 5.52
C LEU A 30 12.01 6.28 4.63
N ILE A 31 11.06 5.41 4.96
CA ILE A 31 9.81 5.27 4.18
C ILE A 31 8.93 6.51 4.31
N ARG A 32 8.90 7.15 5.49
CA ARG A 32 8.16 8.40 5.67
C ARG A 32 8.76 9.54 4.87
N GLU A 33 10.08 9.68 4.90
CA GLU A 33 10.80 10.68 4.10
C GLU A 33 10.61 10.42 2.60
N LYS A 34 10.79 9.17 2.14
CA LYS A 34 10.67 8.79 0.73
C LYS A 34 9.30 9.13 0.15
N PHE A 35 8.23 8.91 0.91
CA PHE A 35 6.85 9.04 0.42
C PHE A 35 6.11 10.26 0.99
N GLY A 36 6.79 11.17 1.70
CA GLY A 36 6.19 12.37 2.25
C GLY A 36 5.08 12.10 3.29
N LEU A 37 5.21 11.03 4.06
CA LEU A 37 4.22 10.65 5.08
C LEU A 37 4.45 11.43 6.38
N ALA A 38 3.38 11.87 7.01
CA ALA A 38 3.44 12.59 8.28
C ALA A 38 4.11 11.76 9.41
N GLU A 39 4.91 12.41 10.26
CA GLU A 39 5.76 11.72 11.25
C GLU A 39 5.00 10.92 12.30
N ASN A 40 3.75 11.28 12.62
CA ASN A 40 3.03 10.69 13.75
C ASN A 40 1.81 9.86 13.33
N VAL A 41 1.72 9.50 12.05
CA VAL A 41 0.64 8.61 11.58
C VAL A 41 0.98 7.16 11.84
N ARG A 42 -0.07 6.39 12.15
CA ARG A 42 -0.09 4.95 12.02
C ARG A 42 -0.13 4.63 10.53
N LEU A 43 0.89 3.93 10.06
CA LEU A 43 1.04 3.63 8.66
C LEU A 43 0.35 2.31 8.33
N CYS A 44 -0.68 2.38 7.50
CA CYS A 44 -1.24 1.22 6.82
C CYS A 44 -0.50 1.05 5.48
N VAL A 45 -0.21 -0.19 5.10
CA VAL A 45 0.53 -0.51 3.87
C VAL A 45 -0.21 -1.54 3.05
N GLY A 46 -0.32 -1.30 1.74
CA GLY A 46 -0.71 -2.29 0.75
C GLY A 46 0.41 -2.44 -0.29
N VAL A 47 0.83 -3.67 -0.60
CA VAL A 47 1.82 -3.95 -1.65
C VAL A 47 1.32 -5.08 -2.54
N GLU A 48 1.07 -4.77 -3.80
CA GLU A 48 0.53 -5.72 -4.76
C GLU A 48 0.68 -5.21 -6.20
N ARG A 49 0.29 -6.05 -7.16
CA ARG A 49 0.14 -5.61 -8.56
C ARG A 49 -1.19 -4.88 -8.69
N LEU A 50 -1.22 -3.83 -9.51
CA LEU A 50 -2.45 -3.17 -9.91
C LEU A 50 -3.31 -4.15 -10.73
N ASP A 51 -4.24 -4.83 -10.06
CA ASP A 51 -5.04 -5.92 -10.61
C ASP A 51 -6.40 -5.96 -9.90
N TYR A 52 -7.49 -6.07 -10.67
CA TYR A 52 -8.87 -5.95 -10.16
C TYR A 52 -9.24 -7.06 -9.17
N THR A 53 -8.46 -8.14 -9.10
CA THR A 53 -8.69 -9.25 -8.15
C THR A 53 -8.24 -8.95 -6.73
N LYS A 54 -7.64 -7.79 -6.48
CA LYS A 54 -6.91 -7.52 -5.24
C LYS A 54 -7.58 -6.54 -4.28
N GLY A 55 -8.68 -5.92 -4.69
CA GLY A 55 -9.51 -5.09 -3.81
C GLY A 55 -8.84 -3.80 -3.34
N ILE A 56 -8.04 -3.15 -4.19
CA ILE A 56 -7.44 -1.84 -3.87
C ILE A 56 -8.53 -0.80 -3.60
N LEU A 57 -9.52 -0.72 -4.47
CA LEU A 57 -10.65 0.22 -4.32
C LEU A 57 -11.43 -0.02 -3.03
N ASP A 58 -11.66 -1.29 -2.65
CA ASP A 58 -12.34 -1.63 -1.40
C ASP A 58 -11.57 -1.12 -0.17
N ARG A 59 -10.24 -1.23 -0.17
CA ARG A 59 -9.41 -0.69 0.92
C ARG A 59 -9.40 0.83 0.97
N LEU A 60 -9.41 1.50 -0.18
CA LEU A 60 -9.54 2.95 -0.22
C LEU A 60 -10.91 3.41 0.31
N ASN A 61 -11.99 2.75 -0.11
CA ASN A 61 -13.35 2.99 0.42
C ASN A 61 -13.42 2.78 1.94
N ALA A 62 -12.78 1.72 2.46
CA ALA A 62 -12.76 1.46 3.89
C ALA A 62 -12.01 2.55 4.68
N LEU A 63 -10.90 3.06 4.12
CA LEU A 63 -10.20 4.20 4.73
C LEU A 63 -11.06 5.47 4.69
N ASP A 64 -11.72 5.74 3.57
CA ASP A 64 -12.61 6.89 3.44
C ASP A 64 -13.76 6.85 4.44
N GLU A 65 -14.41 5.69 4.57
CA GLU A 65 -15.48 5.46 5.53
C GLU A 65 -14.98 5.63 6.96
N LEU A 66 -13.80 5.10 7.30
CA LEU A 66 -13.16 5.33 8.60
C LEU A 66 -12.99 6.82 8.89
N LEU A 67 -12.41 7.58 7.96
CA LEU A 67 -12.13 9.01 8.16
C LEU A 67 -13.40 9.86 8.22
N THR A 68 -14.45 9.44 7.50
CA THR A 68 -15.76 10.09 7.49
C THR A 68 -16.54 9.84 8.78
N LEU A 69 -16.62 8.59 9.23
CA LEU A 69 -17.35 8.19 10.43
C LEU A 69 -16.60 8.52 11.72
N HIS A 70 -15.27 8.55 11.65
CA HIS A 70 -14.38 8.79 12.77
C HIS A 70 -13.31 9.85 12.45
N PRO A 71 -13.71 11.14 12.34
CA PRO A 71 -12.80 12.24 12.02
C PRO A 71 -11.62 12.39 12.99
N GLU A 72 -11.69 11.82 14.20
CA GLU A 72 -10.59 11.77 15.15
C GLU A 72 -9.35 11.03 14.63
N TRP A 73 -9.47 10.24 13.56
CA TRP A 73 -8.35 9.56 12.89
C TRP A 73 -7.67 10.41 11.81
N ILE A 74 -8.28 11.52 11.38
CA ILE A 74 -7.65 12.45 10.43
C ILE A 74 -6.36 12.98 11.03
N GLY A 75 -5.25 12.85 10.29
CA GLY A 75 -3.90 13.21 10.75
C GLY A 75 -3.22 12.15 11.62
N LYS A 76 -3.88 11.02 11.91
CA LYS A 76 -3.34 9.94 12.76
C LYS A 76 -3.16 8.61 12.04
N VAL A 77 -3.77 8.42 10.88
CA VAL A 77 -3.62 7.22 10.04
C VAL A 77 -3.31 7.68 8.62
N ALA A 78 -2.39 7.00 7.94
CA ALA A 78 -2.16 7.18 6.51
C ALA A 78 -2.01 5.82 5.85
N PHE A 79 -2.39 5.74 4.57
CA PHE A 79 -2.33 4.52 3.79
C PHE A 79 -1.36 4.68 2.62
N LEU A 80 -0.26 3.93 2.66
CA LEU A 80 0.69 3.79 1.56
C LEU A 80 0.31 2.57 0.72
N GLN A 81 -0.19 2.80 -0.49
CA GLN A 81 -0.53 1.75 -1.44
C GLN A 81 0.52 1.70 -2.56
N ILE A 82 1.38 0.69 -2.52
CA ILE A 82 2.26 0.32 -3.63
C ILE A 82 1.48 -0.59 -4.58
N ALA A 83 1.23 -0.12 -5.80
CA ALA A 83 0.48 -0.82 -6.83
C ALA A 83 1.37 -0.99 -8.08
N ALA A 84 2.17 -2.06 -8.11
CA ALA A 84 3.08 -2.33 -9.21
C ALA A 84 2.32 -2.46 -10.55
N PRO A 85 2.69 -1.71 -11.60
CA PRO A 85 1.99 -1.76 -12.89
C PRO A 85 1.89 -3.18 -13.43
N SER A 86 0.72 -3.54 -13.97
CA SER A 86 0.50 -4.85 -14.58
C SER A 86 -0.45 -4.73 -15.77
N ARG A 87 -0.11 -5.38 -16.88
CA ARG A 87 -0.98 -5.52 -18.07
C ARG A 87 -1.63 -4.21 -18.55
N GLY A 88 -0.88 -3.10 -18.49
CA GLY A 88 -1.40 -1.74 -18.77
C GLY A 88 -1.89 -1.49 -20.20
N THR A 89 -1.77 -2.45 -21.12
CA THR A 89 -2.36 -2.38 -22.46
C THR A 89 -3.81 -2.86 -22.50
N LEU A 90 -4.30 -3.51 -21.45
CA LEU A 90 -5.67 -3.99 -21.36
C LEU A 90 -6.58 -2.90 -20.80
N PRO A 91 -7.72 -2.58 -21.45
CA PRO A 91 -8.61 -1.51 -21.01
C PRO A 91 -9.06 -1.63 -19.54
N ALA A 92 -9.35 -2.84 -19.06
CA ALA A 92 -9.77 -3.05 -17.67
C ALA A 92 -8.70 -2.65 -16.64
N TYR A 93 -7.41 -2.80 -16.98
CA TYR A 93 -6.31 -2.40 -16.08
C TYR A 93 -6.09 -0.88 -16.11
N GLN A 94 -6.30 -0.24 -17.26
CA GLN A 94 -6.27 1.22 -17.38
C GLN A 94 -7.43 1.87 -16.60
N GLN A 95 -8.64 1.32 -16.72
CA GLN A 95 -9.80 1.78 -15.97
C GLN A 95 -9.58 1.64 -14.46
N LEU A 96 -9.08 0.48 -14.00
CA LEU A 96 -8.77 0.30 -12.58
C LEU A 96 -7.73 1.31 -12.09
N TYR A 97 -6.70 1.60 -12.89
CA TYR A 97 -5.70 2.62 -12.55
C TYR A 97 -6.33 3.99 -12.36
N GLU A 98 -7.10 4.44 -13.34
CA GLU A 98 -7.78 5.74 -13.31
C GLU A 98 -8.76 5.85 -12.15
N GLU A 99 -9.51 4.77 -11.86
CA GLU A 99 -10.42 4.71 -10.72
C GLU A 99 -9.67 4.79 -9.39
N CYS A 100 -8.57 4.05 -9.22
CA CYS A 100 -7.77 4.11 -8.00
C CYS A 100 -7.15 5.49 -7.79
N LEU A 101 -6.63 6.10 -8.86
CA LEU A 101 -6.01 7.43 -8.81
C LEU A 101 -7.03 8.48 -8.41
N ARG A 102 -8.15 8.57 -9.15
CA ARG A 102 -9.22 9.52 -8.86
C ARG A 102 -9.76 9.34 -7.45
N HIS A 103 -9.95 8.10 -7.01
CA HIS A 103 -10.50 7.85 -5.68
C HIS A 103 -9.50 8.20 -4.56
N ALA A 104 -8.20 7.96 -4.76
CA ALA A 104 -7.17 8.44 -3.84
C ALA A 104 -7.13 9.98 -3.77
N GLU A 105 -7.24 10.66 -4.92
CA GLU A 105 -7.34 12.13 -5.01
C GLU A 105 -8.59 12.64 -4.25
N ASP A 106 -9.77 12.07 -4.51
CA ASP A 106 -11.03 12.42 -3.84
C ASP A 106 -10.95 12.28 -2.30
N ILE A 107 -10.27 11.24 -1.79
CA ILE A 107 -10.03 11.05 -0.35
C ILE A 107 -9.08 12.12 0.18
N ASN A 108 -7.99 12.37 -0.54
CA ASN A 108 -6.97 13.34 -0.14
C ASN A 108 -7.52 14.77 -0.13
N GLU A 109 -8.38 15.14 -1.06
CA GLU A 109 -9.03 16.45 -1.09
C GLU A 109 -9.97 16.65 0.10
N ARG A 110 -10.77 15.64 0.46
CA ARG A 110 -11.73 15.75 1.57
C ARG A 110 -11.07 15.71 2.94
N HIS A 111 -10.10 14.81 3.11
CA HIS A 111 -9.54 14.48 4.43
C HIS A 111 -8.12 15.00 4.65
N GLY A 112 -7.43 15.45 3.60
CA GLY A 112 -6.08 16.02 3.69
C GLY A 112 -6.03 17.30 4.51
N ARG A 113 -4.87 17.54 5.13
CA ARG A 113 -4.58 18.73 5.93
C ARG A 113 -3.17 19.22 5.61
N GLU A 114 -2.79 20.37 6.15
CA GLU A 114 -1.41 20.85 6.04
C GLU A 114 -0.44 19.78 6.55
N ASN A 115 0.53 19.39 5.71
CA ASN A 115 1.51 18.33 5.98
C ASN A 115 0.90 16.93 6.25
N TYR A 116 -0.32 16.65 5.76
CA TYR A 116 -0.96 15.35 5.92
C TYR A 116 -1.76 14.93 4.67
N THR A 117 -1.35 13.80 4.09
CA THR A 117 -2.00 13.14 2.97
C THR A 117 -2.50 11.75 3.42
N PRO A 118 -3.83 11.51 3.48
CA PRO A 118 -4.39 10.23 3.90
C PRO A 118 -3.96 9.03 3.06
N VAL A 119 -3.85 9.20 1.73
CA VAL A 119 -3.52 8.14 0.78
C VAL A 119 -2.33 8.53 -0.06
N VAL A 120 -1.28 7.71 -0.02
CA VAL A 120 -0.16 7.79 -0.96
C VAL A 120 -0.22 6.58 -1.87
N LEU A 121 -0.72 6.78 -3.10
CA LEU A 121 -0.76 5.76 -4.15
C LEU A 121 0.51 5.84 -5.00
N VAL A 122 1.27 4.75 -5.05
CA VAL A 122 2.53 4.66 -5.79
C VAL A 122 2.43 3.56 -6.83
N THR A 123 2.55 3.92 -8.11
CA THR A 123 2.43 2.98 -9.24
C THR A 123 3.77 2.65 -9.87
N GLU A 124 4.68 2.12 -9.05
CA GLU A 124 6.03 1.74 -9.48
C GLU A 124 6.41 0.31 -9.05
N HIS A 125 7.35 -0.28 -9.78
CA HIS A 125 7.95 -1.55 -9.38
C HIS A 125 8.97 -1.31 -8.27
N HIS A 126 8.89 -2.12 -7.23
CA HIS A 126 9.86 -2.16 -6.14
C HIS A 126 10.59 -3.51 -6.14
N SER A 127 11.87 -3.48 -5.81
CA SER A 127 12.64 -4.69 -5.52
C SER A 127 12.13 -5.37 -4.25
N GLN A 128 12.47 -6.65 -4.09
CA GLN A 128 12.07 -7.41 -2.90
C GLN A 128 12.60 -6.77 -1.60
N THR A 129 13.82 -6.23 -1.63
CA THR A 129 14.41 -5.53 -0.48
C THR A 129 13.58 -4.31 -0.09
N GLU A 130 13.22 -3.46 -1.06
CA GLU A 130 12.41 -2.27 -0.79
C GLU A 130 11.02 -2.63 -0.27
N VAL A 131 10.40 -3.70 -0.79
CA VAL A 131 9.12 -4.19 -0.27
C VAL A 131 9.26 -4.60 1.20
N TYR A 132 10.36 -5.26 1.59
CA TYR A 132 10.58 -5.58 3.00
C TYR A 132 10.83 -4.35 3.87
N GLU A 133 11.51 -3.33 3.37
CA GLU A 133 11.67 -2.05 4.08
C GLU A 133 10.33 -1.37 4.30
N ILE A 134 9.46 -1.37 3.29
CA ILE A 134 8.09 -0.84 3.34
C ILE A 134 7.25 -1.60 4.37
N TYR A 135 7.28 -2.93 4.38
CA TYR A 135 6.57 -3.72 5.38
C TYR A 135 7.10 -3.50 6.80
N ARG A 136 8.40 -3.30 6.95
CA ARG A 136 9.05 -3.10 8.25
C ARG A 136 8.81 -1.69 8.81
N ALA A 137 8.40 -0.74 7.98
CA ALA A 137 8.05 0.62 8.39
C ALA A 137 6.67 0.74 9.06
N ALA A 138 5.74 -0.15 8.73
CA ALA A 138 4.41 -0.25 9.32
C ALA A 138 4.50 -0.79 10.76
#